data_AF-A0A940Q3J9-F1
#
_entry.id   AF-A0A940Q3J9-F1
#
_cell.length_a   1.000
_cell.length_b   1.000
_cell.length_c   1.000
_cell.angle_alpha   90.00
_cell.angle_beta   90.00
_cell.angle_gamma   90.00
#
_symmetry.space_group_name_H-M   'P 1'
#
loop_
_entity.id
_entity.type
_entity.pdbx_description
1 polymer ?
#
loop_
_entity_poly.entity_id
_entity_poly.type
_entity_poly.pdbx_seq_one_letter_code
_entity_poly.pdbx_strand_id
1 'polypeptide(L)'
;MKCGVKLPADFYTTSESLPEAKPTATTSDNLSDFIISKDGTLIKYKGNNSEVTIPDSVTSIGAGAFEGCKSLTKITIPESVTSIKWRAFKGCTALTEITIPESVTSIELRAFSGCESLTEITISESVTSIGDMAFDGTKWLQDQPDWVIAGNNILIKYKGISSEVTIPDSVTSIGEGAFEDCKSLTKITIPESVTSIERR
;
A
#
# COMPACT_ATOMS: atom_id res chain seq x y z
N MET A 1 7.44 -58.92 -29.74
CA MET A 1 6.93 -58.35 -31.02
C MET A 1 6.50 -56.91 -30.74
N LYS A 2 7.13 -55.95 -31.42
CA LYS A 2 6.70 -54.56 -31.79
C LYS A 2 6.05 -53.69 -30.69
N CYS A 3 6.28 -52.39 -30.54
CA CYS A 3 6.94 -51.28 -31.23
C CYS A 3 7.05 -50.21 -30.11
N GLY A 4 8.13 -49.45 -29.91
CA GLY A 4 8.70 -48.55 -30.88
C GLY A 4 7.97 -47.20 -30.84
N VAL A 5 8.37 -46.28 -29.95
CA VAL A 5 8.50 -44.87 -30.34
C VAL A 5 9.78 -44.31 -29.75
N LYS A 6 10.59 -43.82 -30.67
CA LYS A 6 11.91 -43.23 -30.58
C LYS A 6 11.69 -41.74 -30.30
N LEU A 7 12.24 -41.20 -29.22
CA LEU A 7 12.31 -39.74 -29.07
C LEU A 7 13.50 -39.25 -29.93
N PRO A 8 13.30 -38.37 -30.93
CA PRO A 8 14.42 -37.70 -31.56
C PRO A 8 14.90 -36.55 -30.68
N ALA A 9 16.22 -36.43 -30.61
CA ALA A 9 16.94 -35.29 -30.09
C ALA A 9 17.10 -34.25 -31.20
N ASP A 10 16.38 -33.13 -31.08
CA ASP A 10 16.72 -31.84 -31.68
C ASP A 10 16.62 -30.85 -30.49
N PHE A 11 17.68 -30.59 -29.73
CA PHE A 11 18.80 -29.69 -30.02
C PHE A 11 18.40 -28.35 -30.64
N TYR A 12 18.42 -27.35 -29.75
CA TYR A 12 18.75 -25.93 -29.91
C TYR A 12 17.68 -24.93 -30.38
N THR A 13 17.41 -24.01 -29.44
CA THR A 13 17.05 -22.59 -29.59
C THR A 13 15.64 -22.34 -30.15
N THR A 14 14.78 -21.58 -29.49
CA THR A 14 15.02 -20.25 -28.92
C THR A 14 14.27 -20.06 -27.60
N SER A 15 14.93 -19.49 -26.61
CA SER A 15 14.29 -18.72 -25.56
C SER A 15 13.53 -17.58 -26.22
N GLU A 16 12.27 -17.80 -26.55
CA GLU A 16 11.37 -16.70 -26.90
C GLU A 16 11.02 -16.04 -25.57
N SER A 17 11.88 -15.12 -25.16
CA SER A 17 11.55 -14.11 -24.17
C SER A 17 10.22 -13.51 -24.59
N LEU A 18 9.18 -13.68 -23.76
CA LEU A 18 8.02 -12.81 -23.76
C LEU A 18 8.55 -11.38 -23.93
N PRO A 19 8.01 -10.57 -24.86
CA PRO A 19 8.39 -9.17 -24.88
C PRO A 19 8.00 -8.63 -23.50
N GLU A 20 9.00 -8.38 -22.66
CA GLU A 20 8.83 -7.48 -21.53
C GLU A 20 8.26 -6.23 -22.16
N ALA A 21 6.98 -5.95 -21.89
CA ALA A 21 6.43 -4.65 -22.11
C ALA A 21 7.25 -3.72 -21.21
N LYS A 22 8.35 -3.21 -21.76
CA LYS A 22 9.08 -2.07 -21.22
C LYS A 22 8.00 -1.06 -20.88
N PRO A 23 7.91 -0.57 -19.62
CA PRO A 23 6.98 0.48 -19.28
C PRO A 23 7.17 1.58 -20.32
N THR A 24 6.15 1.78 -21.15
CA THR A 24 6.13 2.82 -22.16
C THR A 24 6.14 4.12 -21.39
N ALA A 25 7.35 4.68 -21.21
CA ALA A 25 7.58 5.98 -20.61
C ALA A 25 6.75 7.01 -21.37
N THR A 26 5.57 7.28 -20.83
CA THR A 26 4.64 8.26 -21.35
C THR A 26 4.45 9.26 -20.23
N THR A 27 5.32 10.27 -20.20
CA THR A 27 5.03 11.68 -19.97
C THR A 27 6.34 12.37 -19.61
N SER A 28 6.65 13.43 -20.35
CA SER A 28 7.66 14.46 -20.06
C SER A 28 8.19 14.44 -18.62
N ASP A 29 9.47 14.15 -18.46
CA ASP A 29 10.26 14.26 -17.21
C ASP A 29 10.26 15.71 -16.67
N ASN A 30 9.11 16.20 -16.21
CA ASN A 30 9.02 17.44 -15.45
C ASN A 30 9.36 17.13 -14.00
N LEU A 31 10.63 16.81 -13.74
CA LEU A 31 11.17 16.79 -12.37
C LEU A 31 10.89 18.12 -11.64
N SER A 32 10.61 19.20 -12.37
CA SER A 32 10.19 20.50 -11.81
C SER A 32 8.92 20.43 -10.95
N ASP A 33 8.06 19.45 -11.18
CA ASP A 33 6.83 19.28 -10.40
C ASP A 33 7.09 18.65 -9.04
N PHE A 34 8.25 18.02 -8.85
CA PHE A 34 8.64 17.37 -7.61
C PHE A 34 9.61 18.27 -6.82
N ILE A 35 9.19 18.69 -5.64
CA ILE A 35 10.08 19.33 -4.67
C ILE A 35 10.69 18.23 -3.82
N ILE A 36 11.95 17.89 -4.09
CA ILE A 36 12.69 16.83 -3.40
C ILE A 36 13.81 17.45 -2.56
N SER A 37 13.89 17.00 -1.31
CA SER A 37 14.92 17.32 -0.33
C SER A 37 16.27 16.71 -0.72
N LYS A 38 17.38 17.24 -0.18
CA LYS A 38 18.72 16.66 -0.42
C LYS A 38 18.87 15.22 0.11
N ASP A 39 18.06 14.84 1.10
CA ASP A 39 18.04 13.49 1.68
C ASP A 39 17.16 12.49 0.91
N GLY A 40 16.56 12.91 -0.22
CA GLY A 40 15.65 12.09 -1.01
C GLY A 40 14.20 12.14 -0.56
N THR A 41 13.83 12.96 0.42
CA THR A 41 12.41 13.13 0.80
C THR A 41 11.65 13.92 -0.25
N LEU A 42 10.58 13.36 -0.81
CA LEU A 42 9.64 14.11 -1.64
C LEU A 42 8.77 15.00 -0.74
N ILE A 43 9.04 16.30 -0.75
CA ILE A 43 8.37 17.30 0.09
C ILE A 43 6.99 17.64 -0.48
N LYS A 44 6.89 17.84 -1.81
CA LYS A 44 5.64 18.25 -2.46
C LYS A 44 5.63 17.90 -3.94
N TYR A 45 4.51 17.39 -4.42
CA TYR A 45 4.17 17.37 -5.84
C TYR A 45 3.30 18.59 -6.19
N LYS A 46 3.69 19.33 -7.22
CA LYS A 46 3.04 20.56 -7.69
C LYS A 46 2.30 20.40 -9.01
N GLY A 47 2.50 19.27 -9.69
CA GLY A 47 1.81 19.00 -10.94
C GLY A 47 0.34 18.69 -10.74
N ASN A 48 -0.36 18.50 -11.85
CA ASN A 48 -1.80 18.18 -11.89
C ASN A 48 -2.10 16.96 -12.77
N ASN A 49 -1.09 16.14 -13.06
CA ASN A 49 -1.27 14.96 -13.92
C ASN A 49 -2.15 13.91 -13.23
N SER A 50 -2.87 13.13 -14.05
CA SER A 50 -3.65 12.00 -13.57
C SER A 50 -2.80 10.77 -13.26
N GLU A 51 -1.69 10.61 -13.98
CA GLU A 51 -0.74 9.53 -13.74
C GLU A 51 0.62 10.13 -13.38
N VAL A 52 1.22 9.62 -12.30
CA VAL A 52 2.49 10.12 -11.78
C VAL A 52 3.43 8.96 -11.49
N THR A 53 4.66 9.06 -11.99
CA THR A 53 5.76 8.19 -11.57
C THR A 53 6.68 9.00 -10.67
N ILE A 54 6.86 8.55 -9.42
CA ILE A 54 7.79 9.19 -8.50
C ILE A 54 9.23 8.89 -8.97
N PRO A 55 10.14 9.87 -9.01
CA PRO A 55 11.53 9.63 -9.41
C PRO A 55 12.26 8.64 -8.50
N ASP A 56 13.10 7.78 -9.08
CA ASP A 56 13.86 6.74 -8.35
C ASP A 56 14.81 7.30 -7.27
N SER A 57 15.14 8.59 -7.31
CA SER A 57 15.94 9.26 -6.27
C SER A 57 15.19 9.51 -4.95
N VAL A 58 13.87 9.31 -4.93
CA VAL A 58 13.04 9.54 -3.74
C VAL A 58 13.15 8.36 -2.78
N THR A 59 13.54 8.62 -1.54
CA THR A 59 13.72 7.62 -0.48
C THR A 59 12.56 7.59 0.52
N SER A 60 11.78 8.67 0.58
CA SER A 60 10.57 8.76 1.39
C SER A 60 9.56 9.73 0.79
N ILE A 61 8.27 9.43 0.96
CA ILE A 61 7.18 10.33 0.57
C ILE A 61 6.82 11.16 1.80
N GLY A 62 7.18 12.45 1.76
CA GLY A 62 7.06 13.37 2.87
C GLY A 62 5.63 13.72 3.25
N ALA A 63 5.51 14.36 4.41
CA ALA A 63 4.23 14.74 4.98
C ALA A 63 3.44 15.64 4.03
N GLY A 64 2.22 15.21 3.66
CA GLY A 64 1.34 15.96 2.74
C GLY A 64 1.87 16.13 1.31
N ALA A 65 2.84 15.33 0.87
CA ALA A 65 3.51 15.49 -0.43
C ALA A 65 2.52 15.57 -1.62
N PHE A 66 1.49 14.72 -1.61
CA PHE A 66 0.40 14.68 -2.58
C PHE A 66 -0.95 15.10 -1.97
N GLU A 67 -0.97 15.71 -0.78
CA GLU A 67 -2.25 16.11 -0.15
C GLU A 67 -3.07 16.98 -1.10
N GLY A 68 -4.30 16.54 -1.37
CA GLY A 68 -5.26 17.22 -2.22
C GLY A 68 -5.02 17.09 -3.73
N CYS A 69 -4.19 16.16 -4.21
CA CYS A 69 -4.02 15.89 -5.64
C CYS A 69 -5.27 15.21 -6.24
N LYS A 70 -6.33 15.99 -6.45
CA LYS A 70 -7.66 15.52 -6.89
C LYS A 70 -7.72 14.99 -8.32
N SER A 71 -6.73 15.30 -9.16
CA SER A 71 -6.64 14.76 -10.52
C SER A 71 -5.91 13.42 -10.58
N LEU A 72 -5.11 13.08 -9.55
CA LEU A 72 -4.28 11.88 -9.51
C LEU A 72 -5.16 10.64 -9.44
N THR A 73 -5.13 9.82 -10.49
CA THR A 73 -5.85 8.54 -10.60
C THR A 73 -4.93 7.35 -10.36
N LYS A 74 -3.65 7.46 -10.74
CA LYS A 74 -2.66 6.38 -10.60
C LYS A 74 -1.30 6.95 -10.21
N ILE A 75 -0.61 6.24 -9.31
CA ILE A 75 0.77 6.57 -8.94
C ILE A 75 1.66 5.34 -8.91
N THR A 76 2.87 5.49 -9.45
CA THR A 76 3.95 4.50 -9.33
C THR A 76 4.96 4.97 -8.29
N ILE A 77 5.12 4.17 -7.22
CA ILE A 77 6.10 4.38 -6.15
C ILE A 77 7.32 3.51 -6.46
N PRO A 78 8.55 4.06 -6.55
CA PRO A 78 9.75 3.29 -6.81
C PRO A 78 10.23 2.51 -5.59
N GLU A 79 11.00 1.46 -5.82
CA GLU A 79 11.58 0.58 -4.78
C GLU A 79 12.63 1.25 -3.88
N SER A 80 12.97 2.51 -4.14
CA SER A 80 13.82 3.31 -3.25
C SER A 80 13.06 3.89 -2.07
N VAL A 81 11.72 3.94 -2.13
CA VAL A 81 10.87 4.53 -1.07
C VAL A 81 10.72 3.56 0.09
N THR A 82 11.14 3.99 1.27
CA THR A 82 11.07 3.16 2.49
C THR A 82 9.95 3.55 3.45
N SER A 83 9.36 4.73 3.29
CA SER A 83 8.29 5.23 4.16
C SER A 83 7.33 6.19 3.46
N ILE A 84 6.06 6.13 3.87
CA ILE A 84 4.98 7.02 3.45
C ILE A 84 4.49 7.79 4.68
N LYS A 85 4.74 9.10 4.70
CA LYS A 85 4.58 9.95 5.89
C LYS A 85 3.14 10.47 6.08
N TRP A 86 2.92 11.10 7.23
CA TRP A 86 1.64 11.70 7.62
C TRP A 86 0.92 12.42 6.48
N ARG A 87 -0.32 12.03 6.21
CA ARG A 87 -1.19 12.63 5.18
C ARG A 87 -0.60 12.68 3.76
N ALA A 88 0.41 11.88 3.44
CA ALA A 88 1.11 11.92 2.15
C ALA A 88 0.18 12.03 0.94
N PHE A 89 -0.93 11.29 0.92
CA PHE A 89 -1.94 11.23 -0.15
C PHE A 89 -3.34 11.67 0.31
N LYS A 90 -3.45 12.35 1.45
CA LYS A 90 -4.76 12.69 2.00
C LYS A 90 -5.59 13.49 0.98
N GLY A 91 -6.83 13.07 0.75
CA GLY A 91 -7.75 13.75 -0.15
C GLY A 91 -7.39 13.67 -1.64
N CYS A 92 -6.58 12.70 -2.06
CA CYS A 92 -6.45 12.32 -3.47
C CYS A 92 -7.72 11.58 -3.93
N THR A 93 -8.82 12.32 -4.06
CA THR A 93 -10.17 11.75 -4.22
C THR A 93 -10.36 10.93 -5.50
N ALA A 94 -9.52 11.12 -6.52
CA ALA A 94 -9.57 10.37 -7.78
C ALA A 94 -8.65 9.15 -7.83
N LEU A 95 -7.78 8.94 -6.83
CA LEU A 95 -6.83 7.82 -6.83
C LEU A 95 -7.61 6.51 -6.72
N THR A 96 -7.48 5.62 -7.71
CA THR A 96 -8.28 4.38 -7.78
C THR A 96 -7.50 3.16 -7.33
N GLU A 97 -6.20 3.12 -7.63
CA GLU A 97 -5.31 2.00 -7.33
C GLU A 97 -3.96 2.49 -6.80
N ILE A 98 -3.36 1.70 -5.93
CA ILE A 98 -1.96 1.88 -5.53
C ILE A 98 -1.29 0.56 -5.15
N THR A 99 -0.04 0.41 -5.57
CA THR A 99 0.84 -0.67 -5.11
C THR A 99 1.90 -0.09 -4.18
N ILE A 100 1.96 -0.61 -2.96
CA ILE A 100 2.99 -0.28 -1.97
C ILE A 100 4.17 -1.25 -2.18
N PRO A 101 5.36 -0.76 -2.53
CA PRO A 101 6.49 -1.62 -2.86
C PRO A 101 7.08 -2.35 -1.63
N GLU A 102 7.88 -3.39 -1.88
CA GLU A 102 8.50 -4.27 -0.86
C GLU A 102 9.54 -3.55 0.02
N SER A 103 9.95 -2.36 -0.39
CA SER A 103 10.86 -1.48 0.34
C SER A 103 10.18 -0.67 1.44
N VAL A 104 8.85 -0.49 1.39
CA VAL A 104 8.12 0.34 2.35
C VAL A 104 7.89 -0.42 3.65
N THR A 105 8.40 0.13 4.75
CA THR A 105 8.26 -0.48 6.08
C THR A 105 7.16 0.17 6.92
N SER A 106 6.79 1.42 6.62
CA SER A 106 5.83 2.21 7.42
C SER A 106 4.91 3.08 6.58
N ILE A 107 3.61 3.05 6.89
CA ILE A 107 2.58 3.95 6.38
C ILE A 107 2.03 4.74 7.58
N GLU A 108 2.22 6.05 7.61
CA GLU A 108 1.89 6.85 8.79
C GLU A 108 0.42 7.32 8.86
N LEU A 109 0.07 7.94 9.98
CA LEU A 109 -1.25 8.50 10.30
C LEU A 109 -1.87 9.24 9.11
N ARG A 110 -3.09 8.81 8.73
CA ARG A 110 -3.92 9.40 7.66
C ARG A 110 -3.27 9.46 6.27
N ALA A 111 -2.26 8.65 5.98
CA ALA A 111 -1.52 8.68 4.71
C ALA A 111 -2.43 8.71 3.47
N PHE A 112 -3.49 7.91 3.43
CA PHE A 112 -4.48 7.81 2.34
C PHE A 112 -5.89 8.22 2.76
N SER A 113 -6.02 8.99 3.84
CA SER A 113 -7.32 9.39 4.36
C SER A 113 -8.08 10.24 3.33
N GLY A 114 -9.33 9.89 3.05
CA GLY A 114 -10.17 10.59 2.07
C GLY A 114 -9.80 10.34 0.60
N CYS A 115 -9.05 9.29 0.28
CA CYS A 115 -8.93 8.81 -1.10
C CYS A 115 -10.20 8.03 -1.48
N GLU A 116 -11.28 8.77 -1.74
CA GLU A 116 -12.65 8.24 -1.87
C GLU A 116 -12.81 7.19 -2.98
N SER A 117 -12.05 7.32 -4.08
CA SER A 117 -12.10 6.40 -5.21
C SER A 117 -11.17 5.19 -5.07
N LEU A 118 -10.37 5.11 -4.01
CA LEU A 118 -9.34 4.08 -3.86
C LEU A 118 -9.99 2.74 -3.55
N THR A 119 -10.05 1.85 -4.53
CA THR A 119 -10.67 0.52 -4.42
C THR A 119 -9.66 -0.60 -4.31
N GLU A 120 -8.48 -0.42 -4.89
CA GLU A 120 -7.46 -1.46 -5.00
C GLU A 120 -6.16 -0.98 -4.33
N ILE A 121 -5.73 -1.71 -3.31
CA ILE A 121 -4.48 -1.45 -2.59
C ILE A 121 -3.76 -2.78 -2.42
N THR A 122 -2.53 -2.85 -2.95
CA THR A 122 -1.60 -3.94 -2.64
C THR A 122 -0.62 -3.44 -1.59
N ILE A 123 -0.70 -3.99 -0.38
CA ILE A 123 0.19 -3.65 0.73
C ILE A 123 1.16 -4.82 0.93
N SER A 124 2.45 -4.56 0.73
CA SER A 124 3.50 -5.56 0.92
C SER A 124 3.59 -6.05 2.38
N GLU A 125 4.02 -7.31 2.55
CA GLU A 125 4.32 -7.92 3.86
C GLU A 125 5.53 -7.26 4.56
N SER A 126 6.33 -6.46 3.86
CA SER A 126 7.39 -5.63 4.45
C SER A 126 6.86 -4.50 5.33
N VAL A 127 5.59 -4.10 5.14
CA VAL A 127 4.94 -3.06 5.94
C VAL A 127 4.66 -3.62 7.33
N THR A 128 5.39 -3.10 8.31
CA THR A 128 5.31 -3.53 9.73
C THR A 128 4.62 -2.52 10.64
N SER A 129 4.32 -1.32 10.12
CA SER A 129 3.57 -0.30 10.84
C SER A 129 2.60 0.45 9.92
N ILE A 130 1.34 0.55 10.36
CA ILE A 130 0.27 1.28 9.67
C ILE A 130 -0.44 2.17 10.71
N GLY A 131 -0.27 3.47 10.56
CA GLY A 131 -0.79 4.46 11.48
C GLY A 131 -2.31 4.61 11.44
N ASP A 132 -2.83 5.21 12.50
CA ASP A 132 -4.26 5.42 12.68
C ASP A 132 -4.90 6.17 11.49
N MET A 133 -6.13 5.78 11.14
CA MET A 133 -6.91 6.33 10.03
C MET A 133 -6.16 6.36 8.68
N ALA A 134 -5.10 5.56 8.48
CA ALA A 134 -4.30 5.59 7.25
C ALA A 134 -5.16 5.45 6.00
N PHE A 135 -6.20 4.62 6.03
CA PHE A 135 -7.12 4.37 4.92
C PHE A 135 -8.57 4.83 5.20
N ASP A 136 -8.76 5.72 6.18
CA ASP A 136 -10.11 6.20 6.52
C ASP A 136 -10.76 6.94 5.34
N GLY A 137 -12.05 6.70 5.10
CA GLY A 137 -12.77 7.27 3.95
C GLY A 137 -12.38 6.72 2.58
N THR A 138 -11.59 5.64 2.51
CA THR A 138 -11.32 4.92 1.24
C THR A 138 -12.43 3.91 0.94
N LYS A 139 -12.69 3.65 -0.35
CA LYS A 139 -13.61 2.57 -0.76
C LYS A 139 -13.05 1.19 -0.44
N TRP A 140 -11.74 1.02 -0.55
CA TRP A 140 -11.02 -0.19 -0.16
C TRP A 140 -11.37 -0.57 1.30
N LEU A 141 -11.21 0.34 2.26
CA LEU A 141 -11.51 0.07 3.67
C LEU A 141 -13.00 -0.22 3.90
N GLN A 142 -13.89 0.47 3.17
CA GLN A 142 -15.34 0.22 3.25
C GLN A 142 -15.70 -1.19 2.81
N ASP A 143 -15.05 -1.70 1.77
CA ASP A 143 -15.31 -3.01 1.19
C ASP A 143 -14.64 -4.17 1.99
N GLN A 144 -13.72 -3.87 2.93
CA GLN A 144 -13.09 -4.88 3.79
C GLN A 144 -14.06 -5.54 4.80
N PRO A 145 -13.81 -6.79 5.23
CA PRO A 145 -14.57 -7.44 6.29
C PRO A 145 -14.39 -6.73 7.65
N ASP A 146 -15.07 -7.22 8.68
CA ASP A 146 -14.98 -6.66 10.03
C ASP A 146 -13.55 -6.61 10.56
N TRP A 147 -12.76 -7.66 10.30
CA TRP A 147 -11.34 -7.72 10.65
C TRP A 147 -10.50 -7.23 9.48
N VAL A 148 -10.10 -5.96 9.53
CA VAL A 148 -9.23 -5.38 8.50
C VAL A 148 -7.78 -5.63 8.86
N ILE A 149 -7.16 -6.58 8.17
CA ILE A 149 -5.78 -7.01 8.38
C ILE A 149 -4.96 -6.70 7.13
N ALA A 150 -3.80 -6.07 7.29
CA ALA A 150 -2.97 -5.60 6.19
C ALA A 150 -1.47 -5.66 6.50
N GLY A 151 -0.62 -5.56 5.47
CA GLY A 151 0.83 -5.61 5.60
C GLY A 151 1.29 -6.94 6.21
N ASN A 152 2.21 -6.88 7.17
CA ASN A 152 2.69 -8.04 7.92
C ASN A 152 1.68 -8.52 8.98
N ASN A 153 0.44 -8.81 8.57
CA ASN A 153 -0.66 -9.25 9.45
C ASN A 153 -1.02 -8.26 10.57
N ILE A 154 -1.05 -6.97 10.25
CA ILE A 154 -1.41 -5.90 11.18
C ILE A 154 -2.93 -5.74 11.18
N LEU A 155 -3.56 -5.86 12.34
CA LEU A 155 -4.96 -5.46 12.51
C LEU A 155 -5.05 -3.93 12.54
N ILE A 156 -5.57 -3.34 11.48
CA ILE A 156 -5.66 -1.88 11.32
C ILE A 156 -7.05 -1.32 11.63
N LYS A 157 -8.10 -2.15 11.56
CA LYS A 157 -9.46 -1.74 11.94
C LYS A 157 -10.33 -2.95 12.27
N TYR A 158 -11.12 -2.83 13.34
CA TYR A 158 -12.30 -3.64 13.58
C TYR A 158 -13.56 -2.83 13.27
N LYS A 159 -14.38 -3.32 12.33
CA LYS A 159 -15.62 -2.64 11.88
C LYS A 159 -16.89 -3.28 12.44
N GLY A 160 -16.76 -4.39 13.17
CA GLY A 160 -17.90 -5.11 13.71
C GLY A 160 -18.53 -4.41 14.92
N ILE A 161 -19.71 -4.91 15.31
CA ILE A 161 -20.56 -4.31 16.34
C ILE A 161 -20.65 -5.14 17.63
N SER A 162 -19.89 -6.24 17.71
CA SER A 162 -19.94 -7.17 18.84
C SER A 162 -19.40 -6.54 20.13
N SER A 163 -19.98 -6.92 21.27
CA SER A 163 -19.50 -6.49 22.59
C SER A 163 -18.30 -7.30 23.09
N GLU A 164 -18.14 -8.53 22.60
CA GLU A 164 -17.00 -9.38 22.90
C GLU A 164 -16.44 -9.95 21.61
N VAL A 165 -15.12 -9.93 21.47
CA VAL A 165 -14.43 -10.43 20.28
C VAL A 165 -13.15 -11.17 20.65
N THR A 166 -12.75 -12.09 19.76
CA THR A 166 -11.43 -12.71 19.76
C THR A 166 -10.73 -12.30 18.48
N ILE A 167 -9.54 -11.71 18.61
CA ILE A 167 -8.72 -11.32 17.46
C ILE A 167 -8.29 -12.60 16.72
N PRO A 168 -8.32 -12.63 15.37
CA PRO A 168 -7.89 -13.79 14.59
C PRO A 168 -6.43 -14.17 14.86
N ASP A 169 -6.14 -15.48 14.91
CA ASP A 169 -4.79 -16.01 15.20
C ASP A 169 -3.74 -15.59 14.15
N SER A 170 -4.17 -15.20 12.95
CA SER A 170 -3.27 -14.68 11.92
C SER A 170 -2.64 -13.32 12.28
N VAL A 171 -3.27 -12.54 13.17
CA VAL A 171 -2.81 -11.20 13.52
C VAL A 171 -1.53 -11.27 14.35
N THR A 172 -0.49 -10.55 13.91
CA THR A 172 0.79 -10.46 14.62
C THR A 172 0.95 -9.15 15.39
N SER A 173 0.27 -8.10 14.94
CA SER A 173 0.35 -6.74 15.47
C SER A 173 -1.00 -6.04 15.46
N ILE A 174 -1.28 -5.22 16.47
CA ILE A 174 -2.48 -4.37 16.52
C ILE A 174 -2.06 -2.92 16.27
N GLY A 175 -2.55 -2.34 15.18
CA GLY A 175 -2.27 -0.95 14.80
C GLY A 175 -2.99 0.06 15.68
N GLU A 176 -2.47 1.28 15.69
CA GLU A 176 -3.08 2.41 16.40
C GLU A 176 -4.52 2.65 15.90
N GLY A 177 -5.47 2.81 16.83
CA GLY A 177 -6.86 3.12 16.48
C GLY A 177 -7.69 1.95 15.93
N ALA A 178 -7.14 0.72 15.90
CA ALA A 178 -7.84 -0.46 15.38
C ALA A 178 -9.25 -0.66 15.97
N PHE A 179 -9.47 -0.25 17.22
CA PHE A 179 -10.77 -0.33 17.91
C PHE A 179 -11.37 1.04 18.30
N GLU A 180 -10.91 2.15 17.72
CA GLU A 180 -11.30 3.51 18.18
C GLU A 180 -12.82 3.78 18.10
N ASP A 181 -13.51 3.23 17.10
CA ASP A 181 -14.95 3.44 16.88
C ASP A 181 -15.83 2.37 17.54
N CYS A 182 -15.24 1.41 18.25
CA CYS A 182 -15.93 0.24 18.78
C CYS A 182 -16.67 0.57 20.10
N LYS A 183 -17.75 1.34 20.01
CA LYS A 183 -18.53 1.83 21.16
C LYS A 183 -19.22 0.74 21.99
N SER A 184 -19.52 -0.40 21.37
CA SER A 184 -20.19 -1.54 22.02
C SER A 184 -19.21 -2.52 22.67
N LEU A 185 -17.92 -2.42 22.33
CA LEU A 185 -16.91 -3.41 22.67
C LEU A 185 -16.50 -3.28 24.14
N THR A 186 -16.74 -4.33 24.92
CA THR A 186 -16.43 -4.41 26.36
C THR A 186 -15.31 -5.40 26.65
N LYS A 187 -15.03 -6.35 25.75
CA LYS A 187 -13.99 -7.36 25.93
C LYS A 187 -13.31 -7.75 24.61
N ILE A 188 -11.98 -7.84 24.67
CA ILE A 188 -11.13 -8.31 23.58
C ILE A 188 -10.28 -9.46 24.10
N THR A 189 -10.33 -10.60 23.42
CA THR A 189 -9.39 -11.71 23.63
C THR A 189 -8.27 -11.58 22.60
N ILE A 190 -7.03 -11.46 23.10
CA ILE A 190 -5.82 -11.31 22.28
C ILE A 190 -5.13 -12.68 22.20
N PRO A 191 -4.91 -13.25 21.00
CA PRO A 191 -4.21 -14.51 20.83
C PRO A 191 -2.71 -14.34 21.05
N GLU A 192 -2.00 -15.44 21.31
CA GLU A 192 -0.55 -15.45 21.55
C GLU A 192 0.28 -15.00 20.33
N SER A 193 -0.31 -15.04 19.13
CA SER A 193 0.33 -14.56 17.91
C SER A 193 0.53 -13.05 17.89
N VAL A 194 -0.24 -12.28 18.67
CA VAL A 194 -0.05 -10.83 18.79
C VAL A 194 1.18 -10.54 19.66
N THR A 195 2.25 -10.08 19.00
CA THR A 195 3.52 -9.76 19.65
C THR A 195 3.75 -8.25 19.81
N SER A 196 2.96 -7.42 19.11
CA SER A 196 3.05 -5.96 19.17
C SER A 196 1.68 -5.29 19.23
N ILE A 197 1.57 -4.22 20.03
CA ILE A 197 0.41 -3.34 20.10
C ILE A 197 0.94 -1.91 20.03
N GLU A 198 0.65 -1.21 18.95
CA GLU A 198 1.07 0.18 18.77
C GLU A 198 0.29 1.10 19.73
N ARG A 199 0.99 2.04 20.37
CA ARG A 199 0.42 2.98 21.35
C ARG A 199 0.87 4.40 21.00
N ARG A 200 -0.04 5.37 21.20
CA ARG A 200 0.27 6.81 21.17
C ARG A 200 1.24 7.20 22.30
#